data_AF-A0A496PFD5-F1
#
_entry.id   AF-A0A496PFD5-F1
#
_cell.length_a   1.000
_cell.length_b   1.000
_cell.length_c   1.000
_cell.angle_alpha   90.00
_cell.angle_beta   90.00
_cell.angle_gamma   90.00
#
_symmetry.space_group_name_H-M   'P 1'
#
loop_
_entity.id
_entity.type
_entity.pdbx_description
1 polymer ?
#
loop_
_entity_poly.entity_id
_entity_poly.type
_entity_poly.pdbx_seq_one_letter_code
_entity_poly.pdbx_strand_id
1 'polypeptide(L)'
;MVSVELQIPGDAASAAEGFFDYLHLWWPVNLYSVSGSGAQLWWDQAGLLEDTERDERVQLGASLLWSPPQGAAVKMGVPGAEGDEWEVRIEDRGVAAHVTFTAPLPRHQPGQEAQPVPTDLWEQVMGFYARFMGAGKD
;
A
#
# COMPACT_ATOMS: atom_id res chain seq x y z
N MET A 1 -13.68 -7.85 -1.15
CA MET A 1 -12.77 -6.75 -0.81
C MET A 1 -12.67 -6.67 0.70
N VAL A 2 -11.54 -6.17 1.20
CA VAL A 2 -11.23 -5.89 2.60
C VAL A 2 -10.98 -4.40 2.71
N SER A 3 -11.41 -3.79 3.81
CA SER A 3 -11.11 -2.40 4.14
C SER A 3 -10.40 -2.36 5.49
N VAL A 4 -9.29 -1.64 5.57
CA VAL A 4 -8.55 -1.37 6.80
C VAL A 4 -8.63 0.12 7.08
N GLU A 5 -9.05 0.47 8.29
CA GLU A 5 -9.20 1.85 8.75
C GLU A 5 -8.17 2.16 9.83
N LEU A 6 -7.52 3.31 9.73
CA LEU A 6 -6.48 3.77 10.65
C LEU A 6 -6.71 5.23 11.03
N GLN A 7 -6.39 5.56 12.28
CA GLN A 7 -6.22 6.94 12.72
C GLN A 7 -4.72 7.27 12.75
N ILE A 8 -4.32 8.26 11.98
CA ILE A 8 -2.93 8.69 11.83
C ILE A 8 -2.76 10.05 12.52
N PRO A 9 -1.81 10.20 13.45
CA PRO A 9 -1.52 11.49 14.06
C PRO A 9 -1.16 12.55 13.00
N GLY A 10 -1.71 13.75 13.14
CA GLY A 10 -1.48 14.85 12.20
C GLY A 10 -2.62 15.05 11.20
N ASP A 11 -2.36 15.86 10.17
CA ASP A 11 -3.33 16.21 9.14
C ASP A 11 -3.28 15.27 7.92
N ALA A 12 -4.23 15.43 7.00
CA ALA A 12 -4.30 14.61 5.80
C ALA A 12 -3.06 14.75 4.91
N ALA A 13 -2.40 15.92 4.90
CA ALA A 13 -1.18 16.14 4.12
C ALA A 13 -0.02 15.30 4.64
N SER A 14 0.19 15.29 5.96
CA SER A 14 1.23 14.49 6.62
C SER A 14 0.99 12.99 6.44
N ALA A 15 -0.27 12.56 6.54
CA ALA A 15 -0.65 11.16 6.26
C ALA A 15 -0.41 10.78 4.79
N ALA A 16 -0.76 11.66 3.84
CA ALA A 16 -0.53 11.41 2.42
C ALA A 16 0.96 11.33 2.08
N GLU A 17 1.79 12.23 2.59
CA GLU A 17 3.25 12.21 2.44
C GLU A 17 3.82 10.88 2.97
N GLY A 18 3.40 10.48 4.18
CA GLY A 18 3.78 9.20 4.78
C GLY A 18 3.39 7.99 3.93
N PHE A 19 2.20 8.01 3.34
CA PHE A 19 1.70 6.89 2.56
C PHE A 19 2.36 6.80 1.18
N PHE A 20 2.44 7.92 0.45
CA PHE A 20 2.87 7.95 -0.95
C PHE A 20 4.38 8.17 -1.10
N ASP A 21 4.91 9.22 -0.47
CA ASP A 21 6.30 9.65 -0.68
C ASP A 21 7.27 8.76 0.10
N TYR A 22 6.83 8.22 1.24
CA TYR A 22 7.61 7.34 2.11
C TYR A 22 7.20 5.87 2.04
N LEU A 23 6.45 5.46 1.01
CA LEU A 23 6.00 4.07 0.81
C LEU A 23 7.14 3.05 0.95
N HIS A 24 8.28 3.35 0.34
CA HIS A 24 9.50 2.53 0.37
C HIS A 24 10.11 2.35 1.77
N LEU A 25 9.76 3.19 2.76
CA LEU A 25 10.28 3.10 4.13
C LEU A 25 9.48 2.17 5.03
N TRP A 26 8.20 1.96 4.74
CA TRP A 26 7.32 1.18 5.61
C TRP A 26 6.72 -0.05 4.94
N TRP A 27 6.63 -0.11 3.61
CA TRP A 27 6.08 -1.28 2.95
C TRP A 27 6.93 -2.52 3.27
N PRO A 28 6.33 -3.63 3.74
CA PRO A 28 7.07 -4.81 4.19
C PRO A 28 7.53 -5.69 3.00
N VAL A 29 8.40 -5.15 2.15
CA VAL A 29 8.92 -5.83 0.94
C VAL A 29 9.55 -7.19 1.25
N ASN A 30 10.22 -7.33 2.40
CA ASN A 30 10.80 -8.60 2.87
C ASN A 30 9.77 -9.72 3.08
N LEU A 31 8.49 -9.36 3.26
CA LEU A 31 7.41 -10.32 3.49
C LEU A 31 6.56 -10.53 2.23
N TYR A 32 6.31 -9.46 1.46
CA TYR A 32 5.28 -9.48 0.42
C TYR A 32 5.68 -8.86 -0.93
N SER A 33 6.95 -8.51 -1.16
CA SER A 33 7.41 -8.09 -2.49
C SER A 33 7.53 -9.28 -3.44
N VAL A 34 7.23 -9.04 -4.72
CA VAL A 34 7.44 -9.99 -5.81
C VAL A 34 8.92 -10.01 -6.24
N SER A 35 9.60 -8.86 -6.15
CA SER A 35 10.99 -8.70 -6.58
C SER A 35 12.04 -8.99 -5.51
N GLY A 36 11.63 -9.22 -4.27
CA GLY A 36 12.51 -9.66 -3.17
C GLY A 36 12.84 -8.58 -2.14
N SER A 37 13.76 -8.91 -1.23
CA SER A 37 14.00 -8.19 0.04
C SER A 37 14.48 -6.74 -0.07
N GLY A 38 15.24 -6.41 -1.10
CA GLY A 38 15.76 -5.07 -1.33
C GLY A 38 15.00 -4.29 -2.39
N ALA A 39 13.79 -4.72 -2.75
CA ALA A 39 12.92 -3.94 -3.60
C ALA A 39 12.43 -2.66 -2.90
N GLN A 40 12.11 -1.63 -3.67
CA GLN A 40 11.52 -0.39 -3.17
C GLN A 40 10.21 -0.10 -3.90
N LEU A 41 9.16 0.19 -3.14
CA LEU A 41 7.83 0.44 -3.68
C LEU A 41 7.54 1.94 -3.71
N TRP A 42 6.97 2.40 -4.81
CA TRP A 42 6.60 3.78 -5.05
C TRP A 42 5.19 3.85 -5.62
N TRP A 43 4.42 4.87 -5.25
CA TRP A 43 3.14 5.11 -5.87
C TRP A 43 3.02 6.60 -6.19
N ASP A 44 2.85 6.92 -7.48
CA ASP A 44 2.66 8.27 -7.97
C ASP A 44 1.46 8.38 -8.95
N GLN A 45 1.37 9.54 -9.63
CA GLN A 45 0.33 9.80 -10.62
C GLN A 45 0.35 8.81 -11.80
N ALA A 46 1.50 8.23 -12.15
CA ALA A 46 1.60 7.26 -13.23
C ALA A 46 1.17 5.86 -12.76
N GLY A 47 1.51 5.48 -11.54
CA GLY A 47 1.11 4.18 -11.02
C GLY A 47 1.87 3.70 -9.79
N LEU A 48 1.63 2.43 -9.47
CA LEU A 48 2.41 1.69 -8.48
C LEU A 48 3.62 1.08 -9.19
N LEU A 49 4.80 1.39 -8.69
CA LEU A 49 6.10 1.04 -9.27
C LEU A 49 6.93 0.31 -8.22
N GLU A 50 7.75 -0.63 -8.65
CA GLU A 50 8.72 -1.32 -7.83
C GLU A 50 10.10 -1.20 -8.48
N ASP A 51 11.08 -0.71 -7.72
CA ASP A 51 12.49 -0.86 -8.08
C ASP A 51 13.01 -2.16 -7.50
N THR A 52 13.63 -2.99 -8.33
CA THR A 52 14.25 -4.23 -7.87
C THR A 52 15.63 -3.97 -7.25
N GLU A 53 16.20 -4.99 -6.60
CA GLU A 53 17.60 -4.95 -6.12
C GLU A 53 18.65 -4.70 -7.22
N ARG A 54 18.26 -4.78 -8.50
CA ARG A 54 19.13 -4.56 -9.66
C ARG A 54 18.92 -3.21 -10.33
N ASP A 55 18.25 -2.27 -9.66
CA ASP A 55 17.89 -0.94 -10.17
C ASP A 55 17.00 -1.00 -11.44
N GLU A 56 16.27 -2.11 -11.62
CA GLU A 56 15.26 -2.23 -12.67
C GLU A 56 13.92 -1.74 -12.13
N ARG A 57 13.26 -0.84 -12.86
CA ARG A 57 11.94 -0.32 -12.51
C ARG A 57 10.84 -1.13 -13.20
N VAL A 58 9.92 -1.67 -12.42
CA VAL A 58 8.76 -2.45 -12.87
C VAL A 58 7.49 -1.70 -12.52
N GLN A 59 6.57 -1.56 -13.48
CA GLN A 59 5.25 -1.02 -13.20
C GLN A 59 4.30 -2.14 -12.78
N LEU A 60 3.86 -2.11 -11.52
CA LEU A 60 2.94 -3.09 -10.96
C LEU A 60 1.48 -2.79 -11.30
N GLY A 61 1.14 -1.51 -11.44
CA GLY A 61 -0.21 -1.06 -11.75
C GLY A 61 -0.25 0.38 -12.27
N ALA A 62 -1.38 0.76 -12.84
CA ALA A 62 -1.63 2.12 -13.34
C ALA A 62 -2.60 2.86 -12.43
N SER A 63 -2.27 4.09 -12.05
CA SER A 63 -3.15 4.91 -11.22
C SER A 63 -4.44 5.23 -11.98
N LEU A 64 -5.58 4.89 -11.38
CA LEU A 64 -6.93 5.23 -11.86
C LEU A 64 -7.35 6.62 -11.36
N LEU A 65 -6.91 6.96 -10.15
CA LEU A 65 -7.14 8.24 -9.50
C LEU A 65 -5.86 8.64 -8.77
N TRP A 66 -5.51 9.92 -8.87
CA TRP A 66 -4.43 10.52 -8.12
C TRP A 66 -4.88 11.89 -7.63
N SER A 67 -5.21 11.99 -6.34
CA SER A 67 -5.72 13.21 -5.72
C SER A 67 -5.16 13.38 -4.31
N PRO A 68 -3.82 13.39 -4.10
CA PRO A 68 -3.27 13.74 -2.80
C PRO A 68 -3.66 15.19 -2.41
N PRO A 69 -3.96 15.44 -1.11
CA PRO A 69 -3.85 14.51 0.00
C PRO A 69 -5.06 13.60 0.20
N GLN A 70 -6.16 13.74 -0.57
CA GLN A 70 -7.41 13.00 -0.32
C GLN A 70 -7.32 11.51 -0.64
N GLY A 71 -6.39 11.09 -1.49
CA GLY A 71 -6.16 9.67 -1.77
C GLY A 71 -5.77 9.36 -3.21
N ALA A 72 -5.76 8.06 -3.52
CA ALA A 72 -5.43 7.51 -4.82
C ALA A 72 -6.08 6.14 -5.01
N ALA A 73 -6.21 5.72 -6.27
CA ALA A 73 -6.61 4.36 -6.63
C ALA A 73 -5.73 3.84 -7.75
N VAL A 74 -5.37 2.56 -7.70
CA VAL A 74 -4.50 1.90 -8.69
C VAL A 74 -5.15 0.61 -9.16
N LYS A 75 -5.02 0.34 -10.46
CA LYS A 75 -5.39 -0.94 -11.07
C LYS A 75 -4.14 -1.75 -11.36
N MET A 76 -4.08 -2.94 -10.80
CA MET A 76 -2.95 -3.85 -10.91
C MET A 76 -2.87 -4.47 -12.31
N GLY A 77 -1.65 -4.58 -12.83
CA GLY A 77 -1.34 -5.10 -14.17
C GLY A 77 -0.40 -6.31 -14.16
N VAL A 78 -0.11 -6.88 -12.99
CA VAL A 78 0.84 -7.99 -12.83
C VAL A 78 0.14 -9.35 -12.72
N PRO A 79 0.82 -10.43 -13.19
CA PRO A 79 0.35 -11.82 -13.05
C PRO A 79 -0.20 -12.18 -11.67
N GLY A 80 -1.46 -12.63 -11.64
CA GLY A 80 -2.16 -13.04 -10.41
C GLY A 80 -3.01 -11.97 -9.75
N ALA A 81 -2.73 -10.70 -10.05
CA ALA A 81 -3.46 -9.56 -9.55
C ALA A 81 -4.09 -8.73 -10.68
N GLU A 82 -4.12 -9.20 -11.92
CA GLU A 82 -4.60 -8.37 -13.04
C GLU A 82 -6.04 -7.91 -12.83
N GLY A 83 -6.21 -6.59 -12.90
CA GLY A 83 -7.51 -5.95 -12.75
C GLY A 83 -7.96 -5.77 -11.29
N ASP A 84 -7.18 -6.23 -10.31
CA ASP A 84 -7.39 -5.85 -8.92
C ASP A 84 -7.25 -4.34 -8.76
N GLU A 85 -8.08 -3.76 -7.89
CA GLU A 85 -8.05 -2.35 -7.59
C GLU A 85 -7.75 -2.14 -6.11
N TRP A 86 -6.76 -1.29 -5.83
CA TRP A 86 -6.48 -0.80 -4.48
C TRP A 86 -6.88 0.66 -4.41
N GLU A 87 -7.45 1.06 -3.29
CA GLU A 87 -7.84 2.44 -3.02
C GLU A 87 -7.37 2.86 -1.65
N VAL A 88 -6.78 4.05 -1.56
CA VAL A 88 -6.51 4.74 -0.31
C VAL A 88 -7.32 6.03 -0.29
N ARG A 89 -8.07 6.25 0.78
CA ARG A 89 -8.78 7.50 1.08
C ARG A 89 -8.23 8.08 2.38
N ILE A 90 -8.06 9.40 2.40
CA ILE A 90 -7.52 10.11 3.55
C ILE A 90 -8.44 11.30 3.81
N GLU A 91 -9.04 11.30 5.00
CA GLU A 91 -9.93 12.36 5.46
C GLU A 91 -9.27 13.10 6.63
N ASP A 92 -9.23 14.43 6.56
CA ASP A 92 -8.82 15.24 7.70
C ASP A 92 -9.94 15.27 8.75
N ARG A 93 -9.63 14.89 9.99
CA ARG A 93 -10.54 14.96 11.15
C ARG A 93 -10.00 15.86 12.26
N GLY A 94 -9.19 16.85 11.89
CA GLY A 94 -8.71 17.92 12.76
C GLY A 94 -7.41 17.57 13.47
N VAL A 95 -7.44 16.64 14.43
CA VAL A 95 -6.24 16.25 15.22
C VAL A 95 -5.58 14.96 14.72
N ALA A 96 -6.28 14.23 13.85
CA ALA A 96 -5.80 13.02 13.22
C ALA A 96 -6.41 12.90 11.82
N ALA A 97 -5.67 12.32 10.90
CA ALA A 97 -6.18 11.89 9.61
C ALA A 97 -6.80 10.50 9.74
N HIS A 98 -7.95 10.29 9.13
CA HIS A 98 -8.57 9.00 8.99
C HIS A 98 -8.18 8.40 7.63
N VAL A 99 -7.43 7.30 7.64
CA VAL A 99 -6.97 6.61 6.44
C VAL A 99 -7.75 5.32 6.27
N THR A 100 -8.36 5.14 5.10
CA THR A 100 -9.05 3.91 4.71
C THR A 100 -8.33 3.31 3.51
N PHE A 101 -7.83 2.08 3.65
CA PHE A 101 -7.24 1.31 2.57
C PHE A 101 -8.16 0.15 2.19
N THR A 102 -8.60 0.10 0.94
CA THR A 102 -9.45 -0.96 0.39
C THR A 102 -8.70 -1.75 -0.66
N ALA A 103 -8.74 -3.08 -0.55
CA ALA A 103 -8.11 -3.99 -1.51
C ALA A 103 -8.90 -5.30 -1.65
N PRO A 104 -8.62 -6.15 -2.64
CA PRO A 104 -9.24 -7.47 -2.77
C PRO A 104 -8.92 -8.38 -1.59
N LEU A 105 -9.66 -9.50 -1.45
CA LEU A 105 -9.31 -10.49 -0.43
C LEU A 105 -7.91 -11.05 -0.69
N PRO A 106 -7.08 -11.25 0.36
CA PRO A 106 -5.78 -11.88 0.21
C PRO A 106 -5.92 -13.25 -0.46
N ARG A 107 -5.08 -13.51 -1.47
CA ARG A 107 -5.08 -14.76 -2.22
C ARG A 107 -3.67 -15.07 -2.72
N HIS A 108 -3.41 -16.34 -2.99
CA HIS A 108 -2.13 -16.77 -3.55
C HIS A 108 -1.89 -16.11 -4.91
N GLN A 109 -0.65 -15.68 -5.13
CA GLN A 109 -0.19 -15.39 -6.48
C GLN A 109 0.12 -16.72 -7.20
N PRO A 110 -0.01 -16.77 -8.54
CA PRO A 110 0.39 -17.93 -9.34
C PRO A 110 1.83 -18.34 -9.03
N GLY A 111 2.05 -19.62 -8.73
CA GLY A 111 3.37 -20.16 -8.39
C GLY A 111 3.81 -19.97 -6.93
N GLN A 112 2.95 -19.38 -6.08
CA GLN A 112 3.17 -19.23 -4.63
C GLN A 112 2.13 -19.99 -3.79
N GLU A 113 1.60 -21.10 -4.31
CA GLU A 113 0.56 -21.90 -3.65
C GLU A 113 1.06 -22.63 -2.38
N ALA A 114 2.39 -22.72 -2.18
CA ALA A 114 3.00 -23.49 -1.11
C ALA A 114 2.90 -22.82 0.29
N GLN A 115 2.72 -21.49 0.37
CA GLN A 115 2.59 -20.79 1.65
C GLN A 115 1.22 -20.13 1.77
N PRO A 116 0.45 -20.41 2.84
CA PRO A 116 -0.88 -19.83 3.02
C PRO A 116 -0.80 -18.30 3.09
N VAL A 117 -1.65 -17.62 2.33
CA VAL A 117 -1.78 -16.17 2.44
C VAL A 117 -2.55 -15.83 3.72
N PRO A 118 -1.99 -14.99 4.62
CA PRO A 118 -2.67 -14.62 5.85
C PRO A 118 -4.00 -13.94 5.55
N THR A 119 -5.06 -14.33 6.26
CA THR A 119 -6.40 -13.72 6.10
C THR A 119 -6.41 -12.25 6.50
N ASP A 120 -5.50 -11.86 7.39
CA ASP A 120 -5.27 -10.53 7.92
C ASP A 120 -4.12 -9.79 7.19
N LEU A 121 -3.69 -10.26 6.01
CA LEU A 121 -2.57 -9.67 5.25
C LEU A 121 -2.63 -8.13 5.18
N TRP A 122 -3.77 -7.57 4.80
CA TRP A 122 -3.90 -6.12 4.66
C TRP A 122 -3.83 -5.38 5.98
N GLU A 123 -4.34 -5.97 7.06
CA GLU A 123 -4.19 -5.41 8.41
C GLU A 123 -2.71 -5.41 8.84
N GLN A 124 -1.97 -6.48 8.50
CA GLN A 124 -0.54 -6.54 8.77
C GLN A 124 0.23 -5.47 7.99
N VAL A 125 0.00 -5.36 6.67
CA VAL A 125 0.63 -4.35 5.80
C VAL A 125 0.35 -2.94 6.29
N MET A 126 -0.92 -2.59 6.49
CA MET A 126 -1.33 -1.27 6.97
C MET A 126 -0.84 -1.00 8.41
N GLY A 127 -0.62 -2.05 9.21
CA GLY A 127 0.03 -1.94 10.51
C GLY A 127 1.50 -1.50 10.44
N PHE A 128 2.23 -1.73 9.34
CA PHE A 128 3.56 -1.13 9.15
C PHE A 128 3.46 0.37 8.90
N TYR A 129 2.54 0.81 8.04
CA TYR A 129 2.27 2.23 7.81
C TYR A 129 1.87 2.96 9.11
N ALA A 130 0.93 2.40 9.87
CA ALA A 130 0.50 2.95 11.15
C ALA A 130 1.70 3.18 12.10
N ARG A 131 2.56 2.17 12.26
CA ARG A 131 3.75 2.27 13.11
C ARG A 131 4.75 3.29 12.61
N PHE A 132 4.97 3.35 11.29
CA PHE A 132 5.85 4.35 10.67
C PHE A 132 5.37 5.78 10.96
N MET A 133 4.06 6.01 10.90
CA MET A 133 3.45 7.30 11.23
C MET A 133 3.31 7.57 12.74
N GLY A 134 3.78 6.66 13.60
CA GLY A 134 3.66 6.80 15.06
C GLY A 134 2.24 6.58 15.60
N ALA A 135 1.33 6.00 14.81
CA ALA A 135 0.04 5.53 15.32
C ALA A 135 0.28 4.27 16.18
N GLY A 136 -0.06 4.37 17.47
CA GLY A 136 -0.05 3.23 18.39
C GLY A 136 -1.27 2.34 18.20
N LYS A 137 -1.14 1.06 18.57
CA LYS A 137 -2.32 0.25 18.90
C LYS A 137 -2.85 0.78 20.24
N ASP A 138 -3.98 1.47 20.22
CA ASP A 138 -4.83 1.56 21.42
C ASP A 138 -5.44 0.17 21.71
#